data_AF-A0A8B9CAF5-F1
#
_entry.id   AF-A0A8B9CAF5-F1
#
_cell.length_a   1.000
_cell.length_b   1.000
_cell.length_c   1.000
_cell.angle_alpha   90.00
_cell.angle_beta   90.00
_cell.angle_gamma   90.00
#
_symmetry.space_group_name_H-M   'P 1'
#
loop_
_entity.id
_entity.type
_entity.pdbx_description
1 polymer ?
#
loop_
_entity_poly.entity_id
_entity_poly.type
_entity_poly.pdbx_seq_one_letter_code
_entity_poly.pdbx_strand_id
1 'polypeptide(L)'
;MSPRLRAAWLSGRTRPLEYRLAQLEALGRFLEEQKKDILEALALDMRKPPFEAEFSEVLLCKNELNESLNNLSRWMKDEQVDKNLATQLDVAFIRRDPYGVVLVIAPCNYPIYLLLVPLIGAIAAGNCVIVKPSEITKNSERLAVEALPRYLDKVRSSPHGWLLPTPCTHWAHPTSDSSRRCSAAFDLARSASAMYWGPYGLGS
;
A
#
# COMPACT_ATOMS: atom_id res chain seq x y z
N MET A 1 -8.48 -3.06 15.46
CA MET A 1 -8.06 -1.97 14.53
C MET A 1 -7.34 -0.90 15.36
N SER A 2 -6.14 -0.47 14.98
CA SER A 2 -5.33 0.47 15.80
C SER A 2 -6.01 1.85 15.94
N PRO A 3 -6.40 2.29 17.15
CA PRO A 3 -7.07 3.58 17.35
C PRO A 3 -6.26 4.78 16.85
N ARG A 4 -4.94 4.70 16.91
CA ARG A 4 -4.02 5.77 16.48
C ARG A 4 -3.98 5.94 14.97
N LEU A 5 -3.93 4.84 14.22
CA LEU A 5 -3.96 4.90 12.76
C LEU A 5 -5.31 5.42 12.26
N ARG A 6 -6.40 5.02 12.91
CA ARG A 6 -7.72 5.56 12.60
C ARG A 6 -7.79 7.06 12.89
N ALA A 7 -7.24 7.54 14.00
CA ALA A 7 -7.18 8.97 14.30
C ALA A 7 -6.32 9.75 13.29
N ALA A 8 -5.17 9.21 12.89
CA ALA A 8 -4.30 9.83 11.88
C ALA A 8 -4.94 9.87 10.49
N TRP A 9 -5.74 8.87 10.13
CA TRP A 9 -6.52 8.91 8.89
C TRP A 9 -7.66 9.93 8.98
N LEU A 10 -8.40 9.95 10.10
CA LEU A 10 -9.51 10.88 10.32
C LEU A 10 -9.07 12.35 10.35
N SER A 11 -7.81 12.65 10.71
CA SER A 11 -7.27 14.01 10.62
C SER A 11 -7.07 14.50 9.19
N GLY A 12 -7.22 13.63 8.19
CA GLY A 12 -7.06 13.97 6.78
C GLY A 12 -5.61 14.07 6.33
N ARG A 13 -4.63 13.73 7.19
CA ARG A 13 -3.19 13.88 6.90
C ARG A 13 -2.75 13.17 5.62
N THR A 14 -3.36 12.04 5.29
CA THR A 14 -3.02 11.22 4.11
C THR A 14 -3.72 11.66 2.82
N ARG A 15 -4.63 12.66 2.89
CA ARG A 15 -5.42 13.11 1.75
C ARG A 15 -4.61 13.88 0.70
N PRO A 16 -3.73 14.84 1.06
CA PRO A 16 -3.01 15.68 0.09
C PRO A 16 -2.13 14.86 -0.85
N LEU A 17 -2.04 15.29 -2.12
CA LEU A 17 -1.22 14.66 -3.13
C LEU A 17 0.27 14.67 -2.73
N GLU A 18 0.73 15.78 -2.18
CA GLU A 18 2.12 16.02 -1.78
C GLU A 18 2.55 15.04 -0.70
N TYR A 19 1.67 14.76 0.26
CA TYR A 19 1.93 13.76 1.29
C TYR A 19 2.12 12.38 0.67
N ARG A 20 1.23 11.97 -0.24
CA ARG A 20 1.30 10.65 -0.89
C ARG A 20 2.55 10.51 -1.75
N LEU A 21 2.89 11.53 -2.53
CA LEU A 21 4.12 11.58 -3.33
C LEU A 21 5.35 11.44 -2.44
N ALA A 22 5.44 12.22 -1.35
CA ALA A 22 6.58 12.16 -0.43
C ALA A 22 6.76 10.76 0.20
N GLN A 23 5.66 10.07 0.53
CA GLN A 23 5.72 8.70 1.05
C GLN A 23 6.16 7.68 -0.02
N LEU A 24 5.69 7.82 -1.26
CA LEU A 24 6.11 6.98 -2.38
C LEU A 24 7.59 7.20 -2.72
N GLU A 25 8.04 8.45 -2.81
CA GLU A 25 9.47 8.78 -3.00
C GLU A 25 10.34 8.21 -1.88
N ALA A 26 9.86 8.23 -0.63
CA ALA A 26 10.53 7.60 0.48
C ALA A 26 10.65 6.07 0.35
N LEU A 27 9.64 5.39 -0.23
CA LEU A 27 9.77 3.97 -0.62
C LEU A 27 10.81 3.76 -1.71
N GLY A 28 10.91 4.69 -2.66
CA GLY A 28 11.96 4.68 -3.69
C GLY A 28 13.34 4.73 -3.06
N ARG A 29 13.54 5.63 -2.09
CA ARG A 29 14.78 5.72 -1.31
C ARG A 29 15.04 4.45 -0.51
N PHE A 30 14.03 3.85 0.13
CA PHE A 30 14.18 2.56 0.81
C PHE A 30 14.68 1.47 -0.14
N LEU A 31 14.07 1.32 -1.32
CA LEU A 31 14.46 0.31 -2.31
C LEU A 31 15.88 0.52 -2.85
N GLU A 32 16.36 1.76 -2.93
CA GLU A 32 17.70 2.08 -3.39
C GLU A 32 18.75 1.90 -2.29
N GLU A 33 18.55 2.58 -1.15
CA GLU A 33 19.51 2.64 -0.05
C GLU A 33 19.63 1.30 0.70
N GLN A 34 18.56 0.50 0.74
CA GLN A 34 18.55 -0.82 1.38
C GLN A 34 18.70 -1.98 0.38
N LYS A 35 19.00 -1.70 -0.89
CA LYS A 35 19.09 -2.73 -1.94
C LYS A 35 19.99 -3.91 -1.54
N LYS A 36 21.18 -3.61 -1.01
CA LYS A 36 22.14 -4.65 -0.59
C LYS A 36 21.56 -5.53 0.51
N ASP A 37 20.98 -4.91 1.54
CA ASP A 37 20.41 -5.60 2.69
C ASP A 37 19.18 -6.42 2.29
N ILE A 38 18.39 -5.93 1.33
CA ILE A 38 17.28 -6.67 0.71
C ILE A 38 17.80 -7.96 0.04
N LEU A 39 18.82 -7.85 -0.80
CA LEU A 39 19.38 -9.01 -1.51
C LEU A 39 20.00 -10.02 -0.55
N GLU A 40 20.67 -9.54 0.51
CA GLU A 40 21.23 -10.41 1.55
C GLU A 40 20.13 -11.15 2.33
N ALA A 41 19.08 -10.44 2.74
CA ALA A 41 17.93 -11.06 3.43
C ALA A 41 17.26 -12.14 2.57
N LEU A 42 17.05 -11.86 1.28
CA LEU A 42 16.48 -12.81 0.33
C LEU A 42 17.39 -14.01 0.08
N ALA A 43 18.71 -13.81 0.04
CA ALA A 43 19.66 -14.92 -0.06
C ALA A 43 19.62 -15.82 1.18
N LEU A 44 19.49 -15.24 2.38
CA LEU A 44 19.40 -15.99 3.63
C LEU A 44 18.07 -16.75 3.76
N ASP A 45 16.95 -16.13 3.39
CA ASP A 45 15.62 -16.74 3.52
C ASP A 45 15.30 -17.73 2.40
N MET A 46 15.69 -17.40 1.17
CA MET A 46 15.22 -18.11 -0.03
C MET A 46 16.33 -18.72 -0.87
N ARG A 47 17.61 -18.43 -0.57
CA ARG A 47 18.77 -18.82 -1.38
C ARG A 47 18.68 -18.35 -2.83
N LYS A 48 17.96 -17.25 -3.09
CA LYS A 48 17.85 -16.64 -4.41
C LYS A 48 19.21 -16.05 -4.83
N PRO A 49 19.69 -16.31 -6.06
CA PRO A 49 20.83 -15.58 -6.62
C PRO A 49 20.55 -14.07 -6.67
N PRO A 50 21.56 -13.20 -6.48
CA PRO A 50 21.36 -11.76 -6.40
C PRO A 50 20.63 -11.15 -7.61
N PHE A 51 20.94 -11.62 -8.83
CA PHE A 51 20.27 -11.14 -10.04
C PHE A 51 18.78 -11.50 -10.07
N GLU A 52 18.43 -12.73 -9.69
CA GLU A 52 17.04 -13.18 -9.64
C GLU A 52 16.26 -12.43 -8.55
N ALA A 53 16.86 -12.27 -7.37
CA ALA A 53 16.30 -11.49 -6.28
C ALA A 53 16.07 -10.02 -6.70
N GLU A 54 17.06 -9.38 -7.34
CA GLU A 54 16.92 -8.01 -7.82
C GLU A 54 15.79 -7.88 -8.85
N PHE A 55 15.77 -8.76 -9.85
CA PHE A 55 14.76 -8.71 -10.90
C PHE A 55 13.36 -8.96 -10.38
N SER A 56 13.18 -10.01 -9.57
CA SER A 56 11.85 -10.46 -9.12
C SER A 56 11.29 -9.71 -7.90
N GLU A 57 12.14 -9.08 -7.09
CA GLU A 57 11.71 -8.45 -5.83
C GLU A 57 11.88 -6.93 -5.84
N VAL A 58 12.97 -6.42 -6.42
CA VAL A 58 13.32 -5.00 -6.33
C VAL A 58 12.84 -4.26 -7.58
N LEU A 59 13.19 -4.74 -8.77
CA LEU A 59 12.87 -4.06 -10.02
C LEU A 59 11.36 -3.96 -10.26
N LEU A 60 10.60 -5.03 -9.96
CA LEU A 60 9.14 -5.00 -10.06
C LEU A 60 8.51 -3.99 -9.10
N CYS A 61 9.04 -3.84 -7.88
CA CYS A 61 8.57 -2.80 -6.95
C CYS A 61 8.88 -1.40 -7.47
N LYS A 62 10.08 -1.18 -8.02
CA LYS A 62 10.46 0.11 -8.61
C LYS A 62 9.56 0.48 -9.78
N ASN A 63 9.20 -0.49 -10.63
CA ASN A 63 8.29 -0.27 -11.74
C ASN A 63 6.90 0.17 -11.24
N GLU A 64 6.32 -0.55 -10.27
CA GLU A 64 5.02 -0.16 -9.71
C GLU A 64 5.06 1.20 -9.01
N LEU A 65 6.17 1.50 -8.35
CA LEU A 65 6.38 2.79 -7.71
C LEU A 65 6.43 3.92 -8.74
N ASN A 66 7.18 3.74 -9.83
CA ASN A 66 7.29 4.72 -10.91
C ASN A 66 5.94 4.93 -11.60
N GLU A 67 5.22 3.86 -11.90
CA GLU A 67 3.85 3.95 -12.44
C GLU A 67 2.94 4.73 -11.50
N SER A 68 3.04 4.48 -10.20
CA SER A 68 2.27 5.21 -9.19
C SER A 68 2.65 6.70 -9.17
N LEU A 69 3.93 7.04 -9.10
CA LEU A 69 4.40 8.43 -9.08
C LEU A 69 3.97 9.20 -10.34
N ASN A 70 4.11 8.58 -11.52
CA ASN A 70 3.80 9.20 -12.81
C ASN A 70 2.31 9.46 -13.02
N ASN A 71 1.44 8.63 -12.42
CA ASN A 71 0.01 8.67 -12.68
C ASN A 71 -0.84 9.16 -11.49
N LEU A 72 -0.28 9.27 -10.28
CA LEU A 72 -1.04 9.55 -9.05
C LEU A 72 -1.90 10.82 -9.16
N SER A 73 -1.33 11.90 -9.69
CA SER A 73 -2.05 13.18 -9.86
C SER A 73 -3.25 13.04 -10.79
N ARG A 74 -3.16 12.18 -11.81
CA ARG A 74 -4.27 11.85 -12.71
C ARG A 74 -5.31 10.97 -12.02
N TRP A 75 -4.88 9.95 -11.27
CA TRP A 75 -5.78 9.03 -10.56
C TRP A 75 -6.62 9.71 -9.47
N MET A 76 -6.08 10.77 -8.86
CA MET A 76 -6.78 11.53 -7.82
C MET A 76 -7.82 12.53 -8.36
N LYS A 77 -7.88 12.79 -9.67
CA LYS A 77 -8.85 13.71 -10.25
C LYS A 77 -10.26 13.11 -10.27
N ASP A 78 -11.24 13.98 -10.10
CA ASP A 78 -12.65 13.63 -10.30
C ASP A 78 -12.88 13.22 -11.76
N GLU A 79 -13.60 12.11 -11.93
CA GLU A 79 -13.96 11.56 -13.23
C GLU A 79 -15.41 11.97 -13.54
N GLN A 80 -15.60 12.82 -14.54
CA GLN A 80 -16.93 13.25 -14.97
C GLN A 80 -17.68 12.08 -15.62
N VAL A 81 -18.96 11.94 -15.30
CA VAL A 81 -19.83 10.89 -15.86
C VAL A 81 -20.91 11.49 -16.74
N ASP A 82 -21.34 10.71 -17.74
CA ASP A 82 -22.42 11.11 -18.63
C ASP A 82 -23.72 11.32 -17.87
N LYS A 83 -24.42 12.40 -18.22
CA LYS A 83 -25.69 12.81 -17.61
C LYS A 83 -26.85 12.38 -18.52
N ASN A 84 -27.97 12.02 -17.91
CA ASN A 84 -29.22 11.83 -18.65
C ASN A 84 -30.10 13.09 -18.54
N LEU A 85 -31.23 13.10 -19.25
CA LEU A 85 -32.19 14.23 -19.24
C LEU A 85 -32.66 14.61 -17.82
N ALA A 86 -32.78 13.63 -16.92
CA ALA A 86 -33.22 13.86 -15.55
C ALA A 86 -32.15 14.54 -14.68
N THR A 87 -30.86 14.37 -14.99
CA THR A 87 -29.73 14.91 -14.24
C THR A 87 -28.96 15.98 -15.01
N GLN A 88 -29.56 16.55 -16.05
CA GLN A 88 -28.88 17.46 -16.98
C GLN A 88 -28.39 18.75 -16.32
N LEU A 89 -29.09 19.19 -15.26
CA LEU A 89 -28.74 20.38 -14.47
C LEU A 89 -27.81 20.08 -13.28
N ASP A 90 -27.55 18.81 -12.98
CA ASP A 90 -26.70 18.41 -11.85
C ASP A 90 -25.23 18.31 -12.27
N VAL A 91 -24.30 18.33 -11.32
CA VAL A 91 -22.90 17.94 -11.55
C VAL A 91 -22.73 16.50 -11.08
N ALA A 92 -22.33 15.62 -11.99
CA ALA A 92 -22.18 14.20 -11.74
C ALA A 92 -20.72 13.80 -11.99
N PHE A 93 -20.06 13.29 -10.95
CA PHE A 93 -18.68 12.82 -11.04
C PHE A 93 -18.42 11.69 -10.05
N ILE A 94 -17.37 10.93 -10.35
CA ILE A 94 -16.82 9.90 -9.49
C ILE A 94 -15.54 10.45 -8.85
N ARG A 95 -15.48 10.41 -7.53
CA ARG A 95 -14.28 10.72 -6.76
C ARG A 95 -13.79 9.47 -6.06
N ARG A 96 -12.47 9.27 -6.11
CA ARG A 96 -11.82 8.14 -5.44
C ARG A 96 -11.32 8.55 -4.06
N ASP A 97 -11.97 8.04 -3.02
CA ASP A 97 -11.65 8.34 -1.62
C ASP A 97 -10.97 7.16 -0.91
N PRO A 98 -10.02 7.42 0.01
CA PRO A 98 -9.36 6.36 0.76
C PRO A 98 -10.34 5.61 1.66
N TYR A 99 -10.18 4.28 1.76
CA TYR A 99 -10.99 3.44 2.65
C TYR A 99 -10.73 3.66 4.14
N GLY A 100 -9.51 4.05 4.51
CA GLY A 100 -9.15 4.24 5.92
C GLY A 100 -7.85 3.59 6.32
N VAL A 101 -7.95 2.58 7.19
CA VAL A 101 -6.80 1.79 7.64
C VAL A 101 -6.85 0.43 6.99
N VAL A 102 -5.81 0.08 6.24
CA VAL A 102 -5.67 -1.19 5.51
C VAL A 102 -4.59 -2.05 6.16
N LEU A 103 -4.77 -3.38 6.11
CA LEU A 103 -3.77 -4.35 6.53
C LEU A 103 -3.20 -5.07 5.30
N VAL A 104 -1.89 -4.99 5.12
CA VAL A 104 -1.14 -5.75 4.11
C VAL A 104 -0.50 -6.95 4.81
N ILE A 105 -0.86 -8.15 4.39
CA ILE A 105 -0.24 -9.40 4.87
C ILE A 105 0.55 -9.99 3.71
N ALA A 106 1.88 -10.03 3.85
CA ALA A 106 2.75 -10.56 2.80
C ALA A 106 2.99 -12.06 2.98
N PRO A 107 2.87 -12.88 1.93
CA PRO A 107 3.28 -14.29 1.93
C PRO A 107 4.80 -14.43 1.79
N CYS A 108 5.31 -15.66 1.94
CA CYS A 108 6.75 -15.96 2.01
C CYS A 108 7.45 -16.20 0.66
N ASN A 109 6.71 -16.32 -0.45
CA ASN A 109 7.28 -16.68 -1.76
C ASN A 109 7.91 -15.49 -2.52
N TYR A 110 7.45 -14.27 -2.23
CA TYR A 110 8.11 -13.04 -2.66
C TYR A 110 8.00 -11.98 -1.55
N PRO A 111 8.78 -12.13 -0.46
CA PRO A 111 8.52 -11.43 0.80
C PRO A 111 8.69 -9.91 0.71
N ILE A 112 9.42 -9.40 -0.29
CA ILE A 112 9.59 -7.96 -0.50
C ILE A 112 8.57 -7.46 -1.51
N TYR A 113 8.42 -8.11 -2.66
CA TYR A 113 7.48 -7.69 -3.71
C TYR A 113 6.02 -7.71 -3.24
N LEU A 114 5.58 -8.81 -2.61
CA LEU A 114 4.20 -8.96 -2.15
C LEU A 114 3.90 -8.19 -0.87
N LEU A 115 4.93 -7.60 -0.23
CA LEU A 115 4.77 -6.63 0.84
C LEU A 115 4.64 -5.21 0.26
N LEU A 116 5.57 -4.83 -0.61
CA LEU A 116 5.72 -3.45 -1.06
C LEU A 116 4.71 -3.04 -2.13
N VAL A 117 4.34 -3.91 -3.06
CA VAL A 117 3.36 -3.55 -4.10
C VAL A 117 1.99 -3.19 -3.52
N PRO A 118 1.38 -4.01 -2.63
CA PRO A 118 0.15 -3.61 -1.96
C PRO A 118 0.31 -2.37 -1.08
N LEU A 119 1.47 -2.17 -0.46
CA LEU A 119 1.78 -0.98 0.33
C LEU A 119 1.82 0.28 -0.55
N ILE A 120 2.47 0.22 -1.70
CA ILE A 120 2.52 1.31 -2.71
C ILE A 120 1.10 1.70 -3.11
N GLY A 121 0.27 0.72 -3.50
CA GLY A 121 -1.12 0.99 -3.89
C GLY A 121 -1.95 1.59 -2.75
N ALA A 122 -1.77 1.09 -1.52
CA ALA A 122 -2.49 1.61 -0.36
C ALA A 122 -2.09 3.05 0.00
N ILE A 123 -0.81 3.40 -0.10
CA ILE A 123 -0.29 4.78 0.09
C ILE A 123 -0.80 5.69 -1.04
N ALA A 124 -0.71 5.26 -2.30
CA ALA A 124 -1.21 5.99 -3.46
C ALA A 124 -2.71 6.31 -3.32
N ALA A 125 -3.50 5.36 -2.80
CA ALA A 125 -4.92 5.56 -2.53
C ALA A 125 -5.20 6.47 -1.31
N GLY A 126 -4.19 6.81 -0.49
CA GLY A 126 -4.32 7.69 0.67
C GLY A 126 -4.74 6.99 1.97
N ASN A 127 -4.50 5.68 2.09
CA ASN A 127 -4.81 4.91 3.29
C ASN A 127 -3.69 5.01 4.34
N CYS A 128 -4.04 4.81 5.60
CA CYS A 128 -3.07 4.37 6.61
C CYS A 128 -2.88 2.86 6.48
N VAL A 129 -1.64 2.37 6.64
CA VAL A 129 -1.33 0.96 6.38
C VAL A 129 -0.69 0.30 7.60
N ILE A 130 -1.16 -0.90 7.91
CA ILE A 130 -0.48 -1.84 8.80
C ILE A 130 0.17 -2.89 7.92
N VAL A 131 1.45 -3.13 8.11
CA VAL A 131 2.18 -4.17 7.39
C VAL A 131 2.42 -5.37 8.32
N LYS A 132 2.12 -6.57 7.81
CA LYS A 132 2.46 -7.84 8.45
C LYS A 132 3.29 -8.68 7.47
N PRO A 133 4.63 -8.63 7.56
CA PRO A 133 5.49 -9.54 6.82
C PRO A 133 5.31 -10.99 7.30
N SER A 134 5.75 -11.95 6.48
CA SER A 134 5.70 -13.37 6.82
C SER A 134 6.78 -13.73 7.84
N GLU A 135 6.38 -14.39 8.93
CA GLU A 135 7.28 -14.93 9.95
C GLU A 135 8.20 -16.08 9.44
N ILE A 136 7.91 -16.62 8.25
CA ILE A 136 8.70 -17.69 7.63
C ILE A 136 10.01 -17.13 7.06
N THR A 137 9.96 -15.94 6.47
CA THR A 137 11.10 -15.23 5.86
C THR A 137 11.68 -14.23 6.87
N LYS A 138 12.35 -14.75 7.89
CA LYS A 138 12.76 -14.00 9.09
C LYS A 138 13.70 -12.84 8.80
N ASN A 139 14.62 -12.99 7.84
CA ASN A 139 15.57 -11.93 7.53
C ASN A 139 14.88 -10.78 6.79
N SER A 140 14.00 -11.11 5.86
CA SER A 140 13.18 -10.16 5.11
C SER A 140 12.17 -9.46 6.03
N GLU A 141 11.54 -10.20 6.94
CA GLU A 141 10.67 -9.67 8.00
C GLU A 141 11.42 -8.66 8.87
N ARG A 142 12.59 -9.05 9.39
CA ARG A 142 13.41 -8.20 10.23
C ARG A 142 13.82 -6.92 9.51
N LEU A 143 14.28 -7.02 8.27
CA LEU A 143 14.64 -5.87 7.46
C LEU A 143 13.44 -4.91 7.29
N ALA A 144 12.27 -5.45 6.93
CA ALA A 144 11.06 -4.65 6.79
C ALA A 144 10.67 -3.95 8.11
N VAL A 145 10.76 -4.64 9.24
CA VAL A 145 10.39 -4.08 10.56
C VAL A 145 11.41 -3.03 11.03
N GLU A 146 12.70 -3.21 10.78
CA GLU A 146 13.76 -2.34 11.29
C GLU A 146 14.08 -1.14 10.38
N ALA A 147 14.04 -1.33 9.07
CA ALA A 147 14.47 -0.35 8.08
C ALA A 147 13.31 0.47 7.51
N LEU A 148 12.21 -0.16 7.10
CA LEU A 148 11.08 0.52 6.44
C LEU A 148 10.54 1.72 7.25
N PRO A 149 10.39 1.64 8.59
CA PRO A 149 9.90 2.78 9.36
C PRO A 149 10.84 4.00 9.33
N ARG A 150 12.11 3.86 8.95
CA ARG A 150 13.05 5.00 8.84
C ARG A 150 12.71 5.91 7.65
N TYR A 151 11.95 5.41 6.68
CA TYR A 151 11.59 6.12 5.46
C TYR A 151 10.17 6.68 5.51
N LEU A 152 9.23 5.92 6.06
CA LEU A 152 7.81 6.28 6.09
C LEU A 152 7.41 7.08 7.34
N ASP A 153 6.34 7.87 7.22
CA ASP A 153 5.74 8.57 8.35
C ASP A 153 5.26 7.57 9.41
N LYS A 154 5.77 7.73 10.63
CA LYS A 154 5.39 6.90 11.77
C LYS A 154 4.20 7.55 12.45
N VAL A 155 3.03 6.96 12.30
CA VAL A 155 1.95 7.16 13.27
C VAL A 155 2.33 6.39 14.53
N ARG A 156 3.12 7.03 15.41
CA ARG A 156 3.82 6.45 16.58
C ARG A 156 2.93 5.45 17.34
N SER A 157 3.05 4.16 17.04
CA SER A 157 2.63 3.09 17.92
C SER A 157 3.72 2.86 18.97
N SER A 158 3.38 2.31 20.13
CA SER A 158 4.34 2.02 21.21
C SER A 158 5.57 1.25 20.71
N PRO A 159 6.69 1.19 21.45
CA PRO A 159 7.89 0.43 21.06
C PRO A 159 7.63 -1.07 20.78
N HIS A 160 6.45 -1.58 21.11
CA HIS A 160 6.00 -2.97 20.92
C HIS A 160 4.72 -3.06 20.06
N GLY A 161 4.42 -2.00 19.29
CA GLY A 161 3.16 -1.78 18.60
C GLY A 161 3.14 -2.23 17.14
N TRP A 162 3.61 -3.44 16.86
CA TRP A 162 3.14 -4.27 15.74
C TRP A 162 2.46 -5.45 16.40
N LEU A 163 1.16 -5.32 16.69
CA LEU A 163 0.41 -6.39 17.35
C LEU A 163 0.46 -7.63 16.45
N LEU A 164 1.35 -8.56 16.80
CA LEU A 164 1.26 -9.96 16.42
C LEU A 164 -0.19 -10.38 16.69
N PRO A 165 -0.98 -10.81 15.70
CA PRO A 165 -1.96 -11.82 16.04
C PRO A 165 -1.14 -13.00 16.58
N THR A 166 -1.56 -13.50 17.74
CA THR A 166 -1.18 -14.80 18.31
C THR A 166 -0.90 -15.86 17.23
N PRO A 167 -0.01 -16.84 17.49
CA PRO A 167 0.43 -17.80 16.48
C PRO A 167 -0.76 -18.37 15.71
N CYS A 168 -0.69 -18.29 14.38
CA CYS A 168 -1.67 -18.83 13.46
C CYS A 168 -1.72 -20.36 13.55
N THR A 169 -2.27 -20.92 14.62
CA THR A 169 -2.51 -22.37 14.75
C THR A 169 -3.95 -22.77 14.42
N HIS A 170 -4.78 -21.86 13.88
CA HIS A 170 -6.18 -22.17 13.57
C HIS A 170 -6.68 -21.80 12.16
N TRP A 171 -5.82 -21.30 11.27
CA TRP A 171 -6.17 -21.21 9.85
C TRP A 171 -5.65 -22.45 9.12
N ALA A 172 -6.36 -23.56 9.33
CA ALA A 172 -6.13 -24.80 8.59
C ALA A 172 -6.53 -24.63 7.11
N HIS A 173 -5.67 -25.18 6.25
CA HIS A 173 -5.75 -25.38 4.80
C HIS A 173 -5.24 -24.25 3.88
N PRO A 174 -4.05 -24.43 3.26
CA PRO A 174 -3.62 -23.62 2.13
C PRO A 174 -4.29 -24.14 0.85
N THR A 175 -5.36 -23.50 0.41
CA THR A 175 -5.85 -23.67 -0.98
C THR A 175 -5.22 -22.59 -1.85
N SER A 176 -4.14 -22.98 -2.54
CA SER A 176 -3.59 -22.58 -3.86
C SER A 176 -3.90 -21.22 -4.53
N ASP A 177 -4.44 -20.19 -3.88
CA ASP A 177 -4.83 -18.95 -4.56
C ASP A 177 -4.60 -17.68 -3.73
N SER A 178 -3.37 -17.51 -3.22
CA SER A 178 -2.93 -16.29 -2.54
C SER A 178 -2.59 -15.14 -3.50
N SER A 179 -2.38 -15.44 -4.79
CA SER A 179 -2.04 -14.46 -5.82
C SER A 179 -3.25 -13.62 -6.26
N ARG A 180 -4.46 -14.19 -6.40
CA ARG A 180 -5.67 -13.44 -6.80
C ARG A 180 -6.14 -12.43 -5.75
N ARG A 181 -5.93 -12.68 -4.45
CA ARG A 181 -6.30 -11.75 -3.38
C ARG A 181 -5.37 -10.54 -3.28
N CYS A 182 -4.10 -10.68 -3.67
CA CYS A 182 -3.15 -9.56 -3.71
C CYS A 182 -3.44 -8.61 -4.89
N SER A 183 -3.82 -9.16 -6.06
CA SER A 183 -4.31 -8.35 -7.19
C SER A 183 -5.62 -7.64 -6.83
N ALA A 184 -6.53 -8.30 -6.10
CA ALA A 184 -7.76 -7.66 -5.64
C ALA A 184 -7.51 -6.50 -4.66
N ALA A 185 -6.49 -6.56 -3.79
CA ALA A 185 -6.12 -5.42 -2.94
C ALA A 185 -5.59 -4.23 -3.74
N PHE A 186 -4.87 -4.50 -4.83
CA PHE A 186 -4.40 -3.50 -5.78
C PHE A 186 -5.54 -2.86 -6.58
N ASP A 187 -6.45 -3.68 -7.11
CA ASP A 187 -7.63 -3.22 -7.82
C ASP A 187 -8.61 -2.50 -6.88
N LEU A 188 -8.82 -2.97 -5.65
CA LEU A 188 -9.64 -2.28 -4.65
C LEU A 188 -9.08 -0.89 -4.32
N ALA A 189 -7.76 -0.75 -4.17
CA ALA A 189 -7.12 0.53 -3.91
C ALA A 189 -7.25 1.50 -5.11
N ARG A 190 -7.33 1.00 -6.35
CA ARG A 190 -7.61 1.80 -7.56
C ARG A 190 -9.11 2.04 -7.84
N SER A 191 -9.99 1.18 -7.34
CA SER A 191 -11.43 1.16 -7.67
C SER A 191 -12.36 1.66 -6.57
N ALA A 192 -11.82 2.15 -5.45
CA ALA A 192 -12.58 2.80 -4.39
C ALA A 192 -13.20 4.10 -4.91
N SER A 193 -14.41 4.02 -5.46
CA SER A 193 -15.10 5.12 -6.10
C SER A 193 -16.41 5.40 -5.37
N ALA A 194 -16.60 6.63 -4.89
CA ALA A 194 -17.90 7.11 -4.46
C ALA A 194 -18.48 8.00 -5.58
N MET A 195 -19.74 7.75 -5.92
CA MET A 195 -20.47 8.57 -6.89
C MET A 195 -21.13 9.72 -6.14
N TYR A 196 -20.81 10.95 -6.53
CA TYR A 196 -21.33 12.15 -5.88
C TYR A 196 -22.35 12.83 -6.79
N TRP A 197 -23.46 13.25 -6.19
CA TRP A 197 -24.54 14.00 -6.82
C TRP A 197 -24.80 15.23 -5.95
N GLY A 198 -24.74 16.43 -6.53
CA GLY A 198 -25.02 17.66 -5.78
C GLY A 198 -25.35 18.83 -6.69
N PRO A 199 -26.19 19.78 -6.21
CA PRO A 199 -26.42 21.04 -6.89
C PRO A 199 -25.12 21.86 -6.90
N TYR A 200 -24.98 22.73 -7.90
CA TYR A 200 -23.82 23.57 -8.17
C TYR A 200 -23.05 24.05 -6.91
N GLY A 201 -21.82 23.55 -6.78
CA GLY A 201 -20.65 24.22 -6.20
C GLY A 201 -20.77 24.87 -4.83
N LEU A 202 -20.22 24.21 -3.80
CA LEU A 202 -19.41 24.88 -2.78
C LEU A 202 -18.17 24.02 -2.53
N GLY A 203 -17.05 24.46 -3.11
CA GLY A 203 -15.73 23.95 -2.78
C GLY A 203 -15.30 24.47 -1.42
N SER A 204 -14.75 23.57 -0.62
CA SER A 204 -13.83 23.85 0.50
C SER A 204 -13.04 22.59 0.81
#